data_AF-A0A2S8G1G5-F1
#
_entry.id   AF-A0A2S8G1G5-F1
#
_cell.length_a   1.000
_cell.length_b   1.000
_cell.length_c   1.000
_cell.angle_alpha   90.00
_cell.angle_beta   90.00
_cell.angle_gamma   90.00
#
_symmetry.space_group_name_H-M   'P 1'
#
loop_
_entity.id
_entity.type
_entity.pdbx_description
1 polymer ?
#
loop_
_entity_poly.entity_id
_entity_poly.type
_entity_poly.pdbx_seq_one_letter_code
_entity_poly.pdbx_strand_id
1 'polypeptide(L)'
;MDELQGIPDLLHDASLQGLQWQSHDRTLRVFFDCLRRAVDDSDSADTPVELRLTNVSQFAFFYSPASDAVRPSEIDFQARFASPDLAPWDGRSSEAFLYVNSQLAEIEWETAAHRLWIFQADDNPASKLRVAISLSPVSYGEDSIKESLFVLCDAIEPMSGGHPLSLEKWNEQYRAWWEGWSEHWEERSDDEEDDDDLDEDDDEQRSYEYEIAIPAETSDLDPLDYSPPQKPAFQITATDAPVELLKPIEDYHTGMLERDWRKVRSASPRLDDSEELTEEELEESYLDDGRGSWSYIRQVDSWWREGRRACVVVRGMEHTMPDEEDPAENRETVITYGLREFEGRWIIWSSTQGWPDFGSAPELYEEPGWKKEWD
;
A
#
# COMPACT_ATOMS: atom_id res chain seq x y z
N MET A 1 -22.23 6.63 14.01
CA MET A 1 -21.78 6.30 12.64
C MET A 1 -20.26 6.50 12.55
N ASP A 2 -19.68 7.39 13.37
CA ASP A 2 -18.22 7.63 13.47
C ASP A 2 -17.39 6.54 14.17
N GLU A 3 -17.99 5.65 14.97
CA GLU A 3 -17.24 4.58 15.66
C GLU A 3 -16.62 3.55 14.71
N LEU A 4 -17.18 3.34 13.52
CA LEU A 4 -16.59 2.37 12.58
C LEU A 4 -15.29 2.88 11.93
N GLN A 5 -15.06 4.20 11.91
CA GLN A 5 -13.88 4.81 11.28
C GLN A 5 -12.58 4.56 12.04
N GLY A 6 -12.65 4.33 13.37
CA GLY A 6 -11.47 4.02 14.19
C GLY A 6 -11.16 2.52 14.28
N ILE A 7 -11.96 1.64 13.66
CA ILE A 7 -11.70 0.19 13.67
C ILE A 7 -10.44 -0.19 12.85
N PRO A 8 -10.14 0.44 11.69
CA PRO A 8 -8.86 0.22 11.02
C PRO A 8 -7.65 0.53 11.92
N ASP A 9 -7.70 1.61 12.70
CA ASP A 9 -6.66 1.94 13.68
C ASP A 9 -6.54 0.88 14.79
N LEU A 10 -7.60 0.07 15.03
CA LEU A 10 -7.55 -1.08 15.93
C LEU A 10 -6.62 -2.21 15.45
N LEU A 11 -6.18 -2.17 14.20
CA LEU A 11 -5.43 -3.25 13.59
C LEU A 11 -4.07 -2.81 13.03
N HIS A 12 -3.61 -1.61 13.38
CA HIS A 12 -2.26 -1.17 13.04
C HIS A 12 -1.23 -2.18 13.57
N ASP A 13 -0.33 -2.66 12.69
CA ASP A 13 0.66 -3.70 12.97
C ASP A 13 0.09 -5.02 13.53
N ALA A 14 -1.22 -5.26 13.40
CA ALA A 14 -1.84 -6.45 13.93
C ALA A 14 -1.60 -7.65 13.00
N SER A 15 -1.25 -8.79 13.57
CA SER A 15 -1.11 -10.04 12.82
C SER A 15 -2.32 -10.94 13.02
N LEU A 16 -2.78 -11.60 11.95
CA LEU A 16 -3.92 -12.52 12.02
C LEU A 16 -3.50 -13.82 12.74
N GLN A 17 -4.14 -14.10 13.87
CA GLN A 17 -3.97 -15.37 14.62
C GLN A 17 -4.87 -16.47 14.08
N GLY A 18 -6.07 -16.11 13.63
CA GLY A 18 -6.99 -17.06 13.02
C GLY A 18 -8.44 -16.59 13.01
N LEU A 19 -9.33 -17.50 12.61
CA LEU A 19 -10.75 -17.22 12.46
C LEU A 19 -11.62 -18.39 12.90
N GLN A 20 -12.82 -18.08 13.37
CA GLN A 20 -13.82 -19.06 13.78
C GLN A 20 -15.19 -18.69 13.20
N TRP A 21 -15.73 -19.58 12.38
CA TRP A 21 -17.09 -19.45 11.85
C TRP A 21 -18.11 -20.18 12.73
N GLN A 22 -19.12 -19.45 13.20
CA GLN A 22 -20.23 -19.97 13.99
C GLN A 22 -21.50 -19.95 13.13
N SER A 23 -21.83 -21.09 12.53
CA SER A 23 -22.91 -21.17 11.54
C SER A 23 -24.32 -21.02 12.13
N HIS A 24 -24.50 -21.33 13.41
CA HIS A 24 -25.80 -21.35 14.09
C HIS A 24 -26.37 -19.95 14.32
N ASP A 25 -25.52 -18.98 14.61
CA ASP A 25 -25.82 -17.57 14.84
C ASP A 25 -25.26 -16.65 13.73
N ARG A 26 -24.58 -17.24 12.74
CA ARG A 26 -23.96 -16.55 11.60
C ARG A 26 -22.94 -15.51 12.04
N THR A 27 -22.09 -15.89 12.98
CA THR A 27 -21.03 -15.03 13.50
C THR A 27 -19.67 -15.49 13.00
N LEU A 28 -18.92 -14.59 12.37
CA LEU A 28 -17.51 -14.80 12.06
C LEU A 28 -16.67 -14.08 13.11
N ARG A 29 -15.80 -14.81 13.78
CA ARG A 29 -14.86 -14.28 14.77
C ARG A 29 -13.47 -14.27 14.16
N VAL A 30 -12.80 -13.13 14.17
CA VAL A 30 -11.43 -12.99 13.64
C VAL A 30 -10.54 -12.52 14.78
N PHE A 31 -9.41 -13.19 14.97
CA PHE A 31 -8.51 -12.97 16.10
C PHE A 31 -7.20 -12.39 15.62
N PHE A 32 -6.75 -11.34 16.27
CA PHE A 32 -5.53 -10.61 15.95
C PHE A 32 -4.62 -10.53 17.17
N ASP A 33 -3.34 -10.69 16.92
CA ASP A 33 -2.30 -10.32 17.87
C ASP A 33 -1.87 -8.89 17.58
N CYS A 34 -1.93 -8.05 18.60
CA CYS A 34 -1.81 -6.61 18.47
C CYS A 34 -0.77 -6.11 19.46
N LEU A 35 0.15 -5.26 18.99
CA LEU A 35 1.09 -4.57 19.86
C LEU A 35 0.34 -3.50 20.67
N ARG A 36 0.20 -3.72 21.98
CA ARG A 36 -0.47 -2.78 22.90
C ARG A 36 0.26 -2.69 24.23
N ARG A 37 0.09 -1.54 24.89
CA ARG A 37 0.51 -1.36 26.29
C ARG A 37 -0.71 -1.03 27.15
N ALA A 38 -0.80 -1.61 28.33
CA ALA A 38 -1.85 -1.28 29.28
C ALA A 38 -1.59 0.11 29.87
N VAL A 39 -2.62 0.94 29.96
CA VAL A 39 -2.56 2.27 30.58
C VAL A 39 -2.35 2.16 32.11
N ASP A 40 -2.71 1.02 32.69
CA ASP A 40 -2.79 0.77 34.13
C ASP A 40 -2.04 -0.51 34.59
N ASP A 41 -1.06 -1.00 33.81
CA ASP A 41 -0.32 -2.26 34.06
C ASP A 41 -1.22 -3.52 34.16
N SER A 42 -2.46 -3.47 33.64
CA SER A 42 -3.33 -4.64 33.59
C SER A 42 -2.91 -5.66 32.52
N ASP A 43 -3.15 -6.96 32.76
CA ASP A 43 -2.94 -8.06 31.80
C ASP A 43 -3.81 -7.94 30.51
N SER A 44 -4.55 -6.84 30.33
CA SER A 44 -5.43 -6.64 29.18
C SER A 44 -4.67 -6.41 27.86
N ALA A 45 -3.41 -5.96 27.94
CA ALA A 45 -2.54 -5.74 26.80
C ALA A 45 -2.13 -7.04 26.07
N ASP A 46 -1.97 -8.15 26.81
CA ASP A 46 -1.52 -9.45 26.26
C ASP A 46 -2.65 -10.30 25.67
N THR A 47 -3.89 -9.79 25.68
CA THR A 47 -5.03 -10.54 25.15
C THR A 47 -5.23 -10.24 23.66
N PRO A 48 -5.40 -11.25 22.79
CA PRO A 48 -5.72 -11.02 21.38
C PRO A 48 -6.99 -10.19 21.22
N VAL A 49 -7.01 -9.32 20.20
CA VAL A 49 -8.22 -8.63 19.77
C VAL A 49 -9.07 -9.58 18.98
N GLU A 50 -10.36 -9.59 19.26
CA GLU A 50 -11.34 -10.36 18.51
C GLU A 50 -12.33 -9.39 17.84
N LEU A 51 -12.44 -9.46 16.51
CA LEU A 51 -13.51 -8.83 15.77
C LEU A 51 -14.63 -9.84 15.53
N ARG A 52 -15.81 -9.60 16.10
CA ARG A 52 -17.02 -10.38 15.82
C ARG A 52 -17.84 -9.70 14.73
N LEU A 53 -17.91 -10.32 13.57
CA LEU A 53 -18.81 -9.92 12.50
C LEU A 53 -20.11 -10.71 12.66
N THR A 54 -21.20 -10.02 13.01
CA THR A 54 -22.47 -10.67 13.39
C THR A 54 -23.48 -10.64 12.24
N ASN A 55 -24.36 -11.65 12.21
CA ASN A 55 -25.38 -11.83 11.17
C ASN A 55 -24.80 -11.76 9.75
N VAL A 56 -23.69 -12.45 9.54
CA VAL A 56 -22.99 -12.55 8.26
C VAL A 56 -23.94 -13.13 7.21
N SER A 57 -24.11 -12.41 6.10
CA SER A 57 -24.86 -12.89 4.93
C SER A 57 -23.94 -13.50 3.89
N GLN A 58 -22.71 -13.01 3.77
CA GLN A 58 -21.74 -13.48 2.79
C GLN A 58 -20.32 -13.45 3.37
N PHE A 59 -19.54 -14.46 3.02
CA PHE A 59 -18.16 -14.61 3.48
C PHE A 59 -17.34 -15.36 2.44
N ALA A 60 -16.24 -14.75 2.00
CA ALA A 60 -15.32 -15.31 1.03
C ALA A 60 -13.87 -15.00 1.37
N PHE A 61 -12.98 -15.88 0.89
CA PHE A 61 -11.57 -15.56 0.72
C PHE A 61 -11.31 -15.17 -0.73
N PHE A 62 -10.41 -14.22 -0.91
CA PHE A 62 -9.83 -13.93 -2.22
C PHE A 62 -8.34 -13.74 -2.11
N TYR A 63 -7.66 -13.97 -3.22
CA TYR A 63 -6.22 -13.97 -3.30
C TYR A 63 -5.76 -13.21 -4.52
N SER A 64 -4.65 -12.51 -4.37
CA SER A 64 -3.92 -11.85 -5.45
C SER A 64 -2.43 -12.02 -5.26
N PRO A 65 -1.62 -11.99 -6.34
CA PRO A 65 -0.18 -11.80 -6.17
C PRO A 65 0.08 -10.52 -5.37
N ALA A 66 1.14 -10.54 -4.57
CA ALA A 66 1.62 -9.36 -3.86
C ALA A 66 2.19 -8.30 -4.81
N SER A 67 2.73 -8.74 -5.96
CA SER A 67 3.21 -7.87 -7.03
C SER A 67 2.26 -7.90 -8.22
N ASP A 68 1.82 -6.73 -8.68
CA ASP A 68 1.01 -6.62 -9.89
C ASP A 68 1.80 -6.99 -11.17
N ALA A 69 3.13 -7.14 -11.12
CA ALA A 69 3.89 -7.65 -12.26
C ALA A 69 3.56 -9.11 -12.60
N VAL A 70 3.15 -9.90 -11.59
CA VAL A 70 2.88 -11.34 -11.73
C VAL A 70 1.44 -11.55 -12.19
N ARG A 71 1.25 -12.28 -13.29
CA ARG A 71 -0.11 -12.59 -13.77
C ARG A 71 -0.73 -13.65 -12.85
N PRO A 72 -1.96 -13.44 -12.32
CA PRO A 72 -2.57 -14.41 -11.40
C PRO A 72 -2.66 -15.84 -11.95
N SER A 73 -2.92 -16.03 -13.25
CA SER A 73 -2.93 -17.37 -13.88
C SER A 73 -1.60 -18.13 -13.84
N GLU A 74 -0.48 -17.45 -13.59
CA GLU A 74 0.85 -18.06 -13.51
C GLU A 74 1.10 -18.71 -12.13
N ILE A 75 0.26 -18.39 -11.14
CA ILE A 75 0.35 -18.96 -9.80
C ILE A 75 -0.39 -20.30 -9.78
N ASP A 76 0.31 -21.39 -9.42
CA ASP A 76 -0.31 -22.68 -9.18
C ASP A 76 -1.02 -22.72 -7.82
N PHE A 77 -2.24 -22.18 -7.79
CA PHE A 77 -3.10 -22.17 -6.60
C PHE A 77 -3.39 -23.57 -6.05
N GLN A 78 -3.53 -24.59 -6.89
CA GLN A 78 -3.87 -25.94 -6.42
C GLN A 78 -2.70 -26.58 -5.68
N ALA A 79 -1.47 -26.41 -6.18
CA ALA A 79 -0.28 -26.91 -5.49
C ALA A 79 -0.02 -26.18 -4.16
N ARG A 80 -0.29 -24.86 -4.09
CA ARG A 80 -0.16 -24.07 -2.85
C ARG A 80 -1.13 -24.54 -1.74
N PHE A 81 -2.28 -25.10 -2.11
CA PHE A 81 -3.28 -25.68 -1.19
C PHE A 81 -3.27 -27.22 -1.13
N ALA A 82 -2.30 -27.91 -1.73
CA ALA A 82 -2.26 -29.37 -1.76
C ALA A 82 -1.88 -30.02 -0.41
N SER A 83 -1.58 -29.22 0.62
CA SER A 83 -1.40 -29.71 1.98
C SER A 83 -2.77 -29.92 2.65
N PRO A 84 -3.12 -31.16 3.05
CA PRO A 84 -4.42 -31.46 3.68
C PRO A 84 -4.54 -30.97 5.13
N ASP A 85 -3.50 -30.33 5.67
CA ASP A 85 -3.53 -29.79 7.03
C ASP A 85 -3.98 -28.32 7.02
N LEU A 86 -5.08 -28.06 7.74
CA LEU A 86 -5.54 -26.72 8.08
C LEU A 86 -4.50 -26.13 9.04
N ALA A 87 -3.50 -25.43 8.50
CA ALA A 87 -2.46 -24.82 9.29
C ALA A 87 -3.08 -23.71 10.18
N PRO A 88 -2.61 -23.51 11.42
CA PRO A 88 -2.72 -22.19 12.04
C PRO A 88 -2.18 -21.17 11.02
N TRP A 89 -2.81 -19.98 10.95
CA TRP A 89 -2.30 -18.91 10.08
C TRP A 89 -0.82 -18.74 10.43
N ASP A 90 0.08 -19.08 9.51
CA ASP A 90 1.41 -19.59 9.84
C ASP A 90 2.42 -18.48 10.24
N GLY A 91 1.91 -17.32 10.63
CA GLY A 91 2.69 -16.15 10.99
C GLY A 91 3.49 -15.56 9.82
N ARG A 92 3.23 -15.97 8.57
CA ARG A 92 3.90 -15.39 7.38
C ARG A 92 3.23 -14.14 6.83
N SER A 93 2.10 -13.74 7.40
CA SER A 93 1.50 -12.43 7.15
C SER A 93 1.94 -11.50 8.27
N SER A 94 2.52 -10.36 7.92
CA SER A 94 3.07 -9.41 8.89
C SER A 94 2.00 -8.52 9.49
N GLU A 95 1.07 -8.06 8.66
CA GLU A 95 0.15 -6.98 9.02
C GLU A 95 -1.23 -7.16 8.37
N ALA A 96 -2.27 -6.83 9.12
CA ALA A 96 -3.67 -6.90 8.71
C ALA A 96 -4.26 -5.51 8.50
N PHE A 97 -4.82 -5.29 7.31
CA PHE A 97 -5.50 -4.06 6.92
C PHE A 97 -7.00 -4.30 6.88
N LEU A 98 -7.74 -3.58 7.72
CA LEU A 98 -9.19 -3.64 7.74
C LEU A 98 -9.79 -2.49 6.95
N TYR A 99 -10.72 -2.84 6.08
CA TYR A 99 -11.51 -1.91 5.30
C TYR A 99 -12.98 -2.09 5.63
N VAL A 100 -13.69 -0.99 5.91
CA VAL A 100 -15.13 -1.00 6.19
C VAL A 100 -15.83 -0.08 5.20
N ASN A 101 -16.75 -0.63 4.39
CA ASN A 101 -17.46 0.05 3.31
C ASN A 101 -16.56 0.79 2.32
N SER A 102 -15.33 0.29 2.14
CA SER A 102 -14.35 0.84 1.22
C SER A 102 -14.65 0.43 -0.22
N GLN A 103 -14.67 1.42 -1.11
CA GLN A 103 -14.74 1.21 -2.56
C GLN A 103 -13.47 0.54 -3.08
N LEU A 104 -12.31 0.87 -2.48
CA LEU A 104 -11.04 0.21 -2.77
C LEU A 104 -11.18 -1.30 -2.53
N ALA A 105 -11.57 -1.70 -1.32
CA ALA A 105 -11.74 -3.12 -1.01
C ALA A 105 -12.80 -3.83 -1.87
N GLU A 106 -13.88 -3.13 -2.24
CA GLU A 106 -14.92 -3.66 -3.13
C GLU A 106 -14.37 -3.95 -4.53
N ILE A 107 -13.57 -3.04 -5.10
CA ILE A 107 -12.93 -3.24 -6.40
C ILE A 107 -11.88 -4.35 -6.35
N GLU A 108 -11.08 -4.44 -5.28
CA GLU A 108 -10.14 -5.57 -5.10
C GLU A 108 -10.89 -6.89 -5.16
N TRP A 109 -11.98 -6.99 -4.41
CA TRP A 109 -12.84 -8.17 -4.41
C TRP A 109 -13.45 -8.46 -5.77
N GLU A 110 -14.05 -7.47 -6.44
CA GLU A 110 -14.73 -7.66 -7.72
C GLU A 110 -13.79 -8.07 -8.84
N THR A 111 -12.54 -7.58 -8.79
CA THR A 111 -11.52 -7.81 -9.81
C THR A 111 -10.58 -8.96 -9.46
N ALA A 112 -10.67 -9.52 -8.26
CA ALA A 112 -9.88 -10.67 -7.84
C ALA A 112 -10.05 -11.85 -8.81
N ALA A 113 -8.91 -12.37 -9.28
CA ALA A 113 -8.87 -13.50 -10.21
C ALA A 113 -9.35 -14.80 -9.52
N HIS A 114 -9.07 -14.93 -8.22
CA HIS A 114 -9.41 -16.11 -7.44
C HIS A 114 -10.25 -15.70 -6.23
N ARG A 115 -11.43 -16.32 -6.13
CA ARG A 115 -12.41 -16.09 -5.08
C ARG A 115 -12.98 -17.43 -4.63
N LEU A 116 -13.07 -17.62 -3.33
CA LEU A 116 -13.62 -18.79 -2.71
C LEU A 116 -14.73 -18.37 -1.75
N TRP A 117 -15.97 -18.62 -2.15
CA TRP A 117 -17.12 -18.46 -1.26
C TRP A 117 -17.12 -19.55 -0.20
N ILE A 118 -17.13 -19.14 1.06
CA ILE A 118 -17.25 -20.03 2.22
C ILE A 118 -18.70 -20.07 2.70
N PHE A 119 -19.38 -18.94 2.68
CA PHE A 119 -20.79 -18.83 3.02
C PHE A 119 -21.48 -17.77 2.17
N GLN A 120 -22.67 -18.09 1.68
CA GLN A 120 -23.52 -17.18 0.93
C GLN A 120 -24.98 -17.49 1.23
N ALA A 121 -25.68 -16.53 1.85
CA ALA A 121 -27.12 -16.60 2.04
C ALA A 121 -27.85 -16.25 0.73
N ASP A 122 -29.02 -16.87 0.53
CA ASP A 122 -29.87 -16.63 -0.65
C ASP A 122 -30.43 -15.20 -0.71
N ASP A 123 -30.58 -14.55 0.45
CA ASP A 123 -31.07 -13.18 0.61
C ASP A 123 -29.94 -12.26 1.09
N ASN A 124 -29.66 -11.20 0.32
CA ASN A 124 -28.68 -10.17 0.68
C ASN A 124 -29.37 -8.79 0.78
N PRO A 125 -29.79 -8.35 1.98
CA PRO A 125 -30.43 -7.05 2.13
C PRO A 125 -29.43 -5.92 1.81
N ALA A 126 -29.93 -4.81 1.27
CA ALA A 126 -29.11 -3.74 0.70
C ALA A 126 -28.26 -2.95 1.73
N SER A 127 -28.50 -3.11 3.04
CA SER A 127 -27.91 -2.29 4.11
C SER A 127 -26.86 -3.04 4.96
N LYS A 128 -26.10 -3.95 4.35
CA LYS A 128 -25.04 -4.71 5.05
C LYS A 128 -23.74 -3.92 5.07
N LEU A 129 -23.00 -4.00 6.18
CA LEU A 129 -21.61 -3.56 6.24
C LEU A 129 -20.77 -4.47 5.33
N ARG A 130 -19.91 -3.85 4.54
CA ARG A 130 -18.90 -4.53 3.72
C ARG A 130 -17.59 -4.45 4.47
N VAL A 131 -17.01 -5.58 4.81
CA VAL A 131 -15.77 -5.65 5.56
C VAL A 131 -14.77 -6.44 4.75
N ALA A 132 -13.59 -5.87 4.52
CA ALA A 132 -12.47 -6.62 3.98
C ALA A 132 -11.30 -6.60 4.96
N ILE A 133 -10.62 -7.73 5.09
CA ILE A 133 -9.39 -7.85 5.89
C ILE A 133 -8.32 -8.36 4.94
N SER A 134 -7.38 -7.51 4.57
CA SER A 134 -6.25 -7.85 3.70
C SER A 134 -5.00 -8.09 4.52
N LEU A 135 -4.21 -9.07 4.12
CA LEU A 135 -3.04 -9.49 4.88
C LEU A 135 -1.81 -9.31 4.02
N SER A 136 -0.89 -8.47 4.50
CA SER A 136 0.36 -8.21 3.81
C SER A 136 1.32 -9.39 4.00
N PRO A 137 2.02 -9.80 2.93
CA PRO A 137 3.03 -10.84 3.04
C PRO A 137 4.26 -10.29 3.78
N VAL A 138 4.90 -11.13 4.61
CA VAL A 138 6.16 -10.78 5.31
C VAL A 138 7.30 -10.43 4.34
N SER A 139 7.25 -10.92 3.11
CA SER A 139 8.20 -10.55 2.04
C SER A 139 7.48 -10.38 0.72
N TYR A 140 7.85 -9.38 -0.07
CA TYR A 140 7.31 -9.13 -1.40
C TYR A 140 8.16 -9.85 -2.46
N GLY A 141 8.11 -11.17 -2.49
CA GLY A 141 8.71 -11.98 -3.56
C GLY A 141 7.74 -12.24 -4.72
N GLU A 142 8.26 -12.74 -5.85
CA GLU A 142 7.46 -13.08 -7.04
C GLU A 142 6.34 -14.10 -6.75
N ASP A 143 6.58 -14.97 -5.77
CA ASP A 143 5.64 -15.99 -5.31
C ASP A 143 4.75 -15.55 -4.14
N SER A 144 4.90 -14.32 -3.66
CA SER A 144 4.15 -13.83 -2.51
C SER A 144 2.70 -13.56 -2.88
N ILE A 145 1.81 -13.93 -1.96
CA ILE A 145 0.36 -13.83 -2.15
C ILE A 145 -0.18 -12.87 -1.10
N LYS A 146 -0.97 -11.90 -1.55
CA LYS A 146 -1.85 -11.11 -0.69
C LYS A 146 -3.14 -11.91 -0.48
N GLU A 147 -3.40 -12.24 0.77
CA GLU A 147 -4.57 -13.00 1.17
C GLU A 147 -5.58 -12.03 1.77
N SER A 148 -6.84 -12.16 1.36
CA SER A 148 -7.87 -11.23 1.81
C SER A 148 -9.18 -11.92 2.10
N LEU A 149 -9.87 -11.36 3.08
CA LEU A 149 -11.20 -11.72 3.51
C LEU A 149 -12.20 -10.72 2.97
N PHE A 150 -13.36 -11.19 2.52
CA PHE A 150 -14.50 -10.33 2.24
C PHE A 150 -15.74 -10.83 2.99
N VAL A 151 -16.38 -9.94 3.73
CA VAL A 151 -17.52 -10.25 4.60
C VAL A 151 -18.62 -9.22 4.42
N LEU A 152 -19.86 -9.69 4.29
CA LEU A 152 -21.05 -8.87 4.44
C LEU A 152 -21.74 -9.21 5.77
N CYS A 153 -21.87 -8.24 6.68
CA CYS A 153 -22.43 -8.44 8.02
C CYS A 153 -23.36 -7.29 8.45
N ASP A 154 -24.07 -7.44 9.57
CA ASP A 154 -24.87 -6.35 10.14
C ASP A 154 -24.07 -5.43 11.06
N ALA A 155 -23.13 -6.01 11.82
CA ALA A 155 -22.32 -5.27 12.77
C ALA A 155 -20.93 -5.90 12.95
N ILE A 156 -20.02 -5.09 13.48
CA ILE A 156 -18.69 -5.48 13.96
C ILE A 156 -18.65 -5.18 15.46
N GLU A 157 -18.30 -6.17 16.29
CA GLU A 157 -18.13 -5.99 17.73
C GLU A 157 -16.66 -6.28 18.10
N PRO A 158 -15.85 -5.25 18.43
CA PRO A 158 -14.49 -5.43 18.93
C PRO A 158 -14.50 -5.95 20.37
N MET A 159 -13.68 -6.97 20.63
CA MET A 159 -13.58 -7.65 21.92
C MET A 159 -12.10 -7.86 22.30
N SER A 160 -11.78 -7.87 23.58
CA SER A 160 -10.45 -8.20 24.12
C SER A 160 -10.63 -9.01 25.41
N GLY A 161 -10.01 -10.19 25.49
CA GLY A 161 -10.15 -11.06 26.68
C GLY A 161 -11.61 -11.44 27.01
N GLY A 162 -12.49 -11.47 26.02
CA GLY A 162 -13.93 -11.77 26.19
C GLY A 162 -14.80 -10.59 26.63
N HIS A 163 -14.22 -9.39 26.77
CA HIS A 163 -14.94 -8.15 27.12
C HIS A 163 -15.00 -7.19 25.92
N PRO A 164 -16.07 -6.37 25.80
CA PRO A 164 -16.13 -5.35 24.76
C PRO A 164 -14.96 -4.38 24.84
N LEU A 165 -14.38 -4.04 23.69
CA LEU A 165 -13.30 -3.08 23.55
C LEU A 165 -13.86 -1.81 22.90
N SER A 166 -13.88 -0.71 23.64
CA SER A 166 -14.21 0.59 23.07
C SER A 166 -13.01 1.18 22.32
N LEU A 167 -13.28 1.98 21.29
CA LEU A 167 -12.24 2.69 20.52
C LEU A 167 -11.43 3.66 21.37
N GLU A 168 -12.10 4.37 22.28
CA GLU A 168 -11.46 5.27 23.24
C GLU A 168 -10.39 4.53 24.03
N LYS A 169 -10.75 3.35 24.57
CA LYS A 169 -9.81 2.51 25.33
C LYS A 169 -8.66 2.00 24.45
N TRP A 170 -8.93 1.61 23.21
CA TRP A 170 -7.85 1.21 22.30
C TRP A 170 -6.89 2.35 22.01
N ASN A 171 -7.40 3.52 21.64
CA ASN A 171 -6.57 4.66 21.27
C ASN A 171 -5.70 5.12 22.45
N GLU A 172 -6.22 5.04 23.68
CA GLU A 172 -5.42 5.26 24.88
C GLU A 172 -4.30 4.21 25.04
N GLN A 173 -4.59 2.92 24.85
CA GLN A 173 -3.60 1.84 24.89
C GLN A 173 -2.53 1.95 23.80
N TYR A 174 -2.93 2.34 22.60
CA TYR A 174 -2.04 2.54 21.46
C TYR A 174 -1.13 3.77 21.66
N ARG A 175 -1.67 4.90 22.14
CA ARG A 175 -0.87 6.08 22.47
C ARG A 175 0.16 5.78 23.57
N ALA A 176 -0.24 5.07 24.62
CA ALA A 176 0.69 4.67 25.69
C ALA A 176 1.80 3.73 25.19
N TRP A 177 1.52 2.92 24.17
CA TRP A 177 2.54 2.12 23.49
C TRP A 177 3.49 3.00 22.68
N TRP A 178 2.96 3.92 21.85
CA TRP A 178 3.77 4.82 21.01
C TRP A 178 4.66 5.76 21.83
N GLU A 179 4.14 6.32 22.93
CA GLU A 179 4.92 7.15 23.86
C GLU A 179 6.11 6.37 24.43
N GLY A 180 5.89 5.14 24.89
CA GLY A 180 6.99 4.29 25.37
C GLY A 180 7.95 3.85 24.28
N TRP A 181 7.48 3.74 23.03
CA TRP A 181 8.33 3.44 21.87
C TRP A 181 9.19 4.64 21.49
N SER A 182 8.66 5.87 21.51
CA SER A 182 9.46 7.08 21.27
C SER A 182 10.50 7.26 22.38
N GLU A 183 10.13 7.10 23.65
CA GLU A 183 11.06 7.13 24.78
C GLU A 183 12.20 6.11 24.61
N HIS A 184 11.91 4.89 24.14
CA HIS A 184 12.95 3.87 23.90
C HIS A 184 13.98 4.29 22.83
N TRP A 185 13.55 5.01 21.79
CA TRP A 185 14.46 5.48 20.74
C TRP A 185 15.20 6.76 21.16
N GLU A 186 14.57 7.63 21.95
CA GLU A 186 15.17 8.83 22.54
C GLU A 186 16.26 8.46 23.57
N GLU A 187 16.01 7.49 24.46
CA GLU A 187 17.02 6.98 25.40
C GLU A 187 18.20 6.32 24.68
N ARG A 188 17.94 5.68 23.54
CA ARG A 188 18.97 4.99 22.75
C ARG A 188 19.86 5.94 21.95
N SER A 189 19.37 7.12 21.59
CA SER A 189 20.20 8.20 21.05
C SER A 189 21.05 8.89 22.12
N ASP A 190 20.58 8.94 23.37
CA ASP A 190 21.30 9.57 24.49
C ASP A 190 22.38 8.65 25.10
N ASP A 191 22.28 7.33 24.93
CA ASP A 191 23.24 6.34 25.47
C ASP A 191 24.41 6.01 24.50
N GLU A 192 24.48 6.61 23.31
CA GLU A 192 25.62 6.47 22.37
C GLU A 192 26.68 7.59 22.49
N GLU A 193 26.57 8.47 23.49
CA GLU A 193 27.58 9.48 23.85
C GLU A 193 28.22 9.19 25.23
N ASP A 194 29.04 8.14 25.36
CA ASP A 194 30.19 8.08 26.30
C ASP A 194 30.73 6.63 26.40
N ASP A 195 31.61 6.23 25.49
CA ASP A 195 32.71 5.30 25.82
C ASP A 195 33.85 5.46 24.80
N ASP A 196 34.48 6.63 24.84
CA ASP A 196 35.85 6.82 24.37
C ASP A 196 36.80 6.03 25.27
N ASP A 197 37.23 4.84 24.83
CA ASP A 197 38.60 4.34 24.93
C ASP A 197 38.69 2.88 24.43
N LEU A 198 39.10 2.67 23.16
CA LEU A 198 40.35 1.98 22.79
C LEU A 198 40.42 1.57 21.30
N ASP A 199 41.43 2.16 20.66
CA ASP A 199 42.30 1.66 19.58
C ASP A 199 41.80 1.65 18.11
N GLU A 200 42.48 2.53 17.36
CA GLU A 200 42.48 2.86 15.93
C GLU A 200 42.62 1.67 14.95
N ASP A 201 42.07 1.90 13.74
CA ASP A 201 42.33 1.28 12.42
C ASP A 201 41.29 0.26 11.87
N ASP A 202 40.12 0.75 11.40
CA ASP A 202 39.68 0.67 9.97
C ASP A 202 38.34 1.45 9.78
N ASP A 203 38.44 2.77 9.53
CA ASP A 203 37.40 3.60 8.91
C ASP A 203 37.27 3.19 7.42
N GLU A 204 36.11 3.05 6.78
CA GLU A 204 35.08 4.08 6.60
C GLU A 204 33.67 3.46 6.71
N GLN A 205 33.07 3.60 7.88
CA GLN A 205 31.62 3.65 8.08
C GLN A 205 31.12 5.04 7.70
N ARG A 206 30.13 5.11 6.80
CA ARG A 206 29.36 6.33 6.59
C ARG A 206 28.42 6.51 7.77
N SER A 207 28.74 7.50 8.59
CA SER A 207 27.87 8.09 9.61
C SER A 207 26.61 8.66 8.96
N TYR A 208 25.45 8.27 9.50
CA TYR A 208 24.22 9.04 9.36
C TYR A 208 24.15 9.96 10.59
N GLU A 209 24.82 11.12 10.50
CA GLU A 209 24.65 12.21 11.47
C GLU A 209 23.29 12.87 11.24
N TYR A 210 22.34 12.59 12.12
CA TYR A 210 21.33 13.58 12.47
C TYR A 210 21.95 14.49 13.52
N GLU A 211 22.28 15.73 13.14
CA GLU A 211 21.96 16.91 13.96
C GLU A 211 22.38 18.19 13.24
N ILE A 212 21.42 19.09 13.08
CA ILE A 212 21.44 20.47 13.57
C ILE A 212 20.12 21.07 13.08
N ALA A 213 19.22 21.41 14.00
CA ALA A 213 18.11 22.29 13.71
C ALA A 213 18.69 23.67 13.34
N ILE A 214 18.89 23.91 12.05
CA ILE A 214 19.33 25.18 11.50
C ILE A 214 18.21 26.19 11.76
N PRO A 215 18.47 27.34 12.40
CA PRO A 215 17.46 28.38 12.54
C PRO A 215 16.99 28.76 11.15
N ALA A 216 15.67 28.90 10.95
CA ALA A 216 15.08 29.35 9.70
C ALA A 216 15.59 30.75 9.32
N GLU A 217 16.76 30.81 8.69
CA GLU A 217 17.11 31.86 7.76
C GLU A 217 16.24 31.61 6.53
N THR A 218 15.32 32.53 6.30
CA THR A 218 14.49 32.56 5.09
C THR A 218 15.42 32.53 3.88
N SER A 219 15.55 31.36 3.26
CA SER A 219 16.05 31.20 1.91
C SER A 219 15.20 32.09 1.01
N ASP A 220 15.85 32.98 0.27
CA ASP A 220 15.21 33.88 -0.70
C ASP A 220 14.86 33.14 -2.02
N LEU A 221 14.88 31.81 -2.04
CA LEU A 221 14.50 30.99 -3.18
C LEU A 221 13.46 29.94 -2.74
N ASP A 222 12.30 29.99 -3.40
CA ASP A 222 11.20 29.05 -3.19
C ASP A 222 11.49 27.77 -4.00
N PRO A 223 11.60 26.57 -3.39
CA PRO A 223 11.74 25.31 -4.13
C PRO A 223 10.58 25.05 -5.13
N LEU A 224 9.52 25.87 -5.10
CA LEU A 224 8.46 25.94 -6.12
C LEU A 224 8.88 26.55 -7.47
N ASP A 225 10.06 27.18 -7.58
CA ASP A 225 10.49 27.87 -8.82
C ASP A 225 11.27 26.95 -9.78
N TYR A 226 11.62 25.72 -9.36
CA TYR A 226 12.19 24.73 -10.28
C TYR A 226 11.11 24.13 -11.17
N SER A 227 11.29 24.30 -12.48
CA SER A 227 10.39 23.76 -13.49
C SER A 227 10.99 22.51 -14.13
N PRO A 228 10.20 21.43 -14.29
CA PRO A 228 10.64 20.23 -15.00
C PRO A 228 11.06 20.53 -16.45
N PRO A 229 11.92 19.67 -17.04
CA PRO A 229 12.24 19.72 -18.46
C PRO A 229 10.98 19.79 -19.34
N GLN A 230 10.98 20.70 -20.32
CA GLN A 230 9.88 20.88 -21.28
C GLN A 230 9.89 19.77 -22.34
N LYS A 231 9.70 18.53 -21.90
CA LYS A 231 9.62 17.33 -22.73
C LYS A 231 8.26 16.66 -22.49
N PRO A 232 7.72 15.91 -23.48
CA PRO A 232 6.48 15.17 -23.26
C PRO A 232 6.64 14.16 -22.13
N ALA A 233 5.74 14.18 -21.15
CA ALA A 233 5.74 13.24 -20.03
C ALA A 233 5.55 11.80 -20.52
N PHE A 234 4.78 11.61 -21.60
CA PHE A 234 4.52 10.31 -22.19
C PHE A 234 4.80 10.33 -23.70
N GLN A 235 5.75 9.53 -24.16
CA GLN A 235 6.10 9.44 -25.58
C GLN A 235 6.63 8.04 -25.92
N ILE A 236 5.77 7.18 -26.43
CA ILE A 236 6.10 5.80 -26.83
C ILE A 236 6.12 5.69 -28.35
N THR A 237 7.22 5.20 -28.93
CA THR A 237 7.42 5.16 -30.39
C THR A 237 6.78 3.94 -31.06
N ALA A 238 6.85 2.76 -30.45
CA ALA A 238 6.20 1.55 -30.90
C ALA A 238 5.89 0.63 -29.71
N THR A 239 4.67 0.09 -29.67
CA THR A 239 4.23 -0.90 -28.69
C THR A 239 3.03 -1.67 -29.23
N ASP A 240 2.86 -2.91 -28.78
CA ASP A 240 1.66 -3.72 -29.02
C ASP A 240 0.67 -3.65 -27.83
N ALA A 241 1.00 -2.89 -26.78
CA ALA A 241 0.12 -2.67 -25.65
C ALA A 241 -1.16 -1.94 -26.07
N PRO A 242 -2.35 -2.40 -25.62
CA PRO A 242 -3.61 -1.75 -25.92
C PRO A 242 -3.63 -0.29 -25.43
N VAL A 243 -4.11 0.61 -26.29
CA VAL A 243 -4.14 2.06 -26.01
C VAL A 243 -4.96 2.39 -24.77
N GLU A 244 -6.03 1.63 -24.50
CA GLU A 244 -6.87 1.81 -23.31
C GLU A 244 -6.15 1.51 -21.99
N LEU A 245 -5.10 0.67 -21.99
CA LEU A 245 -4.28 0.40 -20.81
C LEU A 245 -3.21 1.49 -20.61
N LEU A 246 -2.71 2.07 -21.70
CA LEU A 246 -1.73 3.14 -21.67
C LEU A 246 -2.36 4.49 -21.30
N LYS A 247 -3.65 4.67 -21.58
CA LYS A 247 -4.33 5.94 -21.38
C LYS A 247 -4.27 6.48 -19.93
N PRO A 248 -4.58 5.71 -18.88
CA PRO A 248 -4.45 6.22 -17.51
C PRO A 248 -3.00 6.55 -17.15
N ILE A 249 -2.00 5.83 -17.67
CA ILE A 249 -0.57 6.12 -17.41
C ILE A 249 -0.16 7.44 -18.09
N GLU A 250 -0.57 7.64 -19.34
CA GLU A 250 -0.37 8.91 -20.06
C GLU A 250 -1.02 10.08 -19.31
N ASP A 251 -2.29 9.91 -18.91
CA ASP A 251 -3.07 10.94 -18.24
C ASP A 251 -2.50 11.30 -16.87
N TYR A 252 -1.99 10.31 -16.12
CA TYR A 252 -1.31 10.52 -14.85
C TYR A 252 -0.06 11.37 -15.01
N HIS A 253 0.90 10.94 -15.83
CA HIS A 253 2.18 11.65 -15.97
C HIS A 253 2.04 13.02 -16.61
N THR A 254 1.14 13.13 -17.59
CA THR A 254 0.86 14.42 -18.24
C THR A 254 0.12 15.34 -17.28
N GLY A 255 -0.82 14.82 -16.48
CA GLY A 255 -1.52 15.57 -15.44
C GLY A 255 -0.57 16.09 -14.36
N MET A 256 0.38 15.26 -13.90
CA MET A 256 1.42 15.68 -12.94
C MET A 256 2.27 16.82 -13.51
N LEU A 257 2.70 16.73 -14.77
CA LEU A 257 3.49 17.77 -15.43
C LEU A 257 2.70 19.08 -15.66
N GLU A 258 1.43 18.96 -16.03
CA GLU A 258 0.52 20.09 -16.29
C GLU A 258 -0.09 20.69 -15.01
N ARG A 259 0.11 20.04 -13.86
CA ARG A 259 -0.60 20.30 -12.59
C ARG A 259 -2.13 20.27 -12.76
N ASP A 260 -2.63 19.33 -13.56
CA ASP A 260 -4.06 19.03 -13.72
C ASP A 260 -4.42 17.87 -12.78
N TRP A 261 -4.72 18.20 -11.52
CA TRP A 261 -4.95 17.21 -10.46
C TRP A 261 -6.24 16.42 -10.65
N ARG A 262 -7.22 16.99 -11.35
CA ARG A 262 -8.42 16.23 -11.76
C ARG A 262 -8.09 15.13 -12.75
N LYS A 263 -7.18 15.39 -13.68
CA LYS A 263 -6.68 14.38 -14.62
C LYS A 263 -5.89 13.28 -13.91
N VAL A 264 -5.02 13.67 -12.97
CA VAL A 264 -4.27 12.72 -12.11
C VAL A 264 -5.24 11.86 -11.31
N ARG A 265 -6.21 12.47 -10.62
CA ARG A 265 -7.26 11.76 -9.86
C ARG A 265 -8.09 10.84 -10.73
N SER A 266 -8.43 11.24 -11.94
CA SER A 266 -9.14 10.37 -12.87
C SER A 266 -8.28 9.15 -13.20
N ALA A 267 -7.01 9.34 -13.52
CA ALA A 267 -6.09 8.25 -13.85
C ALA A 267 -5.80 7.30 -12.69
N SER A 268 -5.59 7.83 -11.48
CA SER A 268 -5.22 7.09 -10.26
C SER A 268 -6.09 7.53 -9.08
N PRO A 269 -7.37 7.14 -9.03
CA PRO A 269 -8.30 7.65 -8.02
C PRO A 269 -8.00 7.06 -6.64
N ARG A 270 -7.95 7.93 -5.63
CA ARG A 270 -8.15 7.56 -4.23
C ARG A 270 -9.64 7.34 -3.97
N LEU A 271 -10.09 6.10 -4.12
CA LEU A 271 -11.52 5.74 -4.24
C LEU A 271 -12.34 5.93 -2.96
N ASP A 272 -11.67 5.97 -1.80
CA ASP A 272 -12.32 6.23 -0.51
C ASP A 272 -12.29 7.71 -0.12
N ASP A 273 -11.60 8.56 -0.90
CA ASP A 273 -11.59 10.01 -0.69
C ASP A 273 -12.89 10.66 -1.17
N SER A 274 -13.26 11.78 -0.54
CA SER A 274 -14.44 12.57 -0.91
C SER A 274 -14.42 13.01 -2.38
N GLU A 275 -15.52 12.82 -3.11
CA GLU A 275 -15.66 13.35 -4.47
C GLU A 275 -15.60 14.89 -4.53
N GLU A 276 -15.86 15.57 -3.41
CA GLU A 276 -15.98 17.03 -3.31
C GLU A 276 -14.66 17.74 -2.96
N LEU A 277 -13.51 17.06 -3.00
CA LEU A 277 -12.21 17.69 -2.76
C LEU A 277 -11.96 18.86 -3.71
N THR A 278 -11.45 19.95 -3.13
CA THR A 278 -11.00 21.15 -3.82
C THR A 278 -9.70 20.88 -4.60
N GLU A 279 -9.32 21.82 -5.48
CA GLU A 279 -8.07 21.67 -6.23
C GLU A 279 -6.84 21.65 -5.31
N GLU A 280 -6.85 22.45 -4.24
CA GLU A 280 -5.75 22.53 -3.26
C GLU A 280 -5.61 21.22 -2.47
N GLU A 281 -6.72 20.62 -2.04
CA GLU A 281 -6.70 19.31 -1.36
C GLU A 281 -6.24 18.18 -2.29
N LEU A 282 -6.57 18.27 -3.59
CA LEU A 282 -6.04 17.34 -4.59
C LEU A 282 -4.55 17.58 -4.84
N GLU A 283 -4.11 18.83 -4.90
CA GLU A 283 -2.70 19.20 -4.93
C GLU A 283 -1.96 18.48 -3.81
N GLU A 284 -2.35 18.74 -2.56
CA GLU A 284 -1.72 18.21 -1.36
C GLU A 284 -1.70 16.68 -1.38
N SER A 285 -2.80 16.05 -1.82
CA SER A 285 -2.91 14.60 -1.91
C SER A 285 -1.89 13.99 -2.87
N TYR A 286 -1.63 14.59 -4.03
CA TYR A 286 -0.76 14.01 -5.06
C TYR A 286 0.65 14.64 -5.12
N LEU A 287 0.89 15.77 -4.45
CA LEU A 287 2.18 16.45 -4.41
C LEU A 287 3.20 15.78 -3.48
N ASP A 288 2.74 15.16 -2.39
CA ASP A 288 3.65 14.53 -1.41
C ASP A 288 4.37 13.27 -1.96
N ASP A 289 3.91 12.72 -3.10
CA ASP A 289 4.51 11.54 -3.72
C ASP A 289 5.77 11.83 -4.56
N GLY A 290 6.21 13.09 -4.72
CA GLY A 290 7.31 13.39 -5.64
C GLY A 290 7.86 14.81 -5.65
N ARG A 291 8.05 15.45 -4.49
CA ARG A 291 8.70 16.77 -4.43
C ARG A 291 10.05 16.73 -5.15
N GLY A 292 10.15 17.46 -6.27
CA GLY A 292 11.37 17.54 -7.07
C GLY A 292 11.65 16.37 -8.01
N SER A 293 10.71 15.42 -8.20
CA SER A 293 10.88 14.29 -9.14
C SER A 293 9.80 14.26 -10.22
N TRP A 294 10.20 14.04 -11.48
CA TRP A 294 9.29 13.86 -12.62
C TRP A 294 9.69 12.67 -13.46
N SER A 295 8.74 11.77 -13.70
CA SER A 295 8.92 10.59 -14.54
C SER A 295 8.46 10.82 -15.98
N TYR A 296 9.30 10.43 -16.94
CA TYR A 296 9.09 10.59 -18.38
C TYR A 296 9.11 9.25 -19.07
N ILE A 297 7.93 8.76 -19.46
CA ILE A 297 7.73 7.42 -20.00
C ILE A 297 8.10 7.37 -21.49
N ARG A 298 8.92 6.39 -21.86
CA ARG A 298 9.47 6.26 -23.23
C ARG A 298 9.21 4.91 -23.88
N GLN A 299 9.05 3.86 -23.09
CA GLN A 299 8.97 2.49 -23.59
C GLN A 299 8.03 1.65 -22.73
N VAL A 300 7.30 0.74 -23.37
CA VAL A 300 6.64 -0.38 -22.68
C VAL A 300 7.58 -1.58 -22.77
N ASP A 301 8.01 -2.10 -21.62
CA ASP A 301 8.88 -3.27 -21.58
C ASP A 301 8.08 -4.56 -21.59
N SER A 302 6.94 -4.58 -20.90
CA SER A 302 6.01 -5.71 -20.94
C SER A 302 4.61 -5.27 -20.52
N TRP A 303 3.62 -6.08 -20.88
CA TRP A 303 2.26 -5.91 -20.40
C TRP A 303 1.52 -7.24 -20.40
N TRP A 304 0.48 -7.33 -19.58
CA TRP A 304 -0.49 -8.40 -19.65
C TRP A 304 -1.88 -7.92 -19.24
N ARG A 305 -2.90 -8.66 -19.69
CA ARG A 305 -4.29 -8.43 -19.30
C ARG A 305 -4.97 -9.75 -18.98
N GLU A 306 -5.64 -9.81 -17.84
CA GLU A 306 -6.46 -10.94 -17.40
C GLU A 306 -7.78 -10.43 -16.83
N GLY A 307 -8.87 -10.63 -17.59
CA GLY A 307 -10.19 -10.12 -17.20
C GLY A 307 -10.20 -8.60 -16.98
N ARG A 308 -10.57 -8.19 -15.76
CA ARG A 308 -10.66 -6.78 -15.29
C ARG A 308 -9.35 -6.29 -14.64
N ARG A 309 -8.25 -7.02 -14.84
CA ARG A 309 -6.90 -6.67 -14.34
C ARG A 309 -5.92 -6.58 -15.50
N ALA A 310 -4.96 -5.69 -15.36
CA ALA A 310 -3.82 -5.62 -16.26
C ALA A 310 -2.59 -5.13 -15.52
N CYS A 311 -1.43 -5.37 -16.11
CA CYS A 311 -0.17 -4.80 -15.69
C CYS A 311 0.51 -4.20 -16.92
N VAL A 312 1.14 -3.04 -16.73
CA VAL A 312 2.02 -2.44 -17.73
C VAL A 312 3.32 -2.06 -17.03
N VAL A 313 4.43 -2.63 -17.50
CA VAL A 313 5.78 -2.26 -17.06
C VAL A 313 6.34 -1.30 -18.09
N VAL A 314 6.68 -0.11 -17.63
CA VAL A 314 7.21 0.95 -18.48
C VAL A 314 8.59 1.37 -18.04
N ARG A 315 9.34 1.93 -18.98
CA ARG A 315 10.67 2.46 -18.79
C ARG A 315 10.77 3.88 -19.31
N GLY A 316 11.58 4.68 -18.65
CA GLY A 316 11.72 6.08 -18.94
C GLY A 316 12.92 6.73 -18.26
N MET A 317 12.84 8.05 -18.15
CA MET A 317 13.76 8.85 -17.36
C MET A 317 13.03 9.46 -16.18
N GLU A 318 13.58 9.33 -15.00
CA GLU A 318 13.23 10.14 -13.84
C GLU A 318 14.18 11.33 -13.81
N HIS A 319 13.60 12.52 -13.70
CA HIS A 319 14.33 13.75 -13.51
C HIS A 319 14.14 14.21 -12.06
N THR A 320 15.22 14.20 -11.29
CA THR A 320 15.21 14.56 -9.87
C THR A 320 16.02 15.81 -9.62
N MET A 321 15.53 16.69 -8.75
CA MET A 321 16.31 17.75 -8.10
C MET A 321 16.58 17.33 -6.65
N PRO A 322 17.75 16.74 -6.37
CA PRO A 322 18.14 16.40 -5.00
C PRO A 322 18.62 17.67 -4.31
N ASP A 323 17.74 18.38 -3.61
CA ASP A 323 18.07 19.57 -2.80
C ASP A 323 18.69 20.78 -3.55
N GLU A 324 18.84 21.91 -2.85
CA GLU A 324 19.27 23.20 -3.45
C GLU A 324 20.74 23.20 -3.91
N GLU A 325 21.58 22.30 -3.37
CA GLU A 325 23.04 22.32 -3.56
C GLU A 325 23.53 21.36 -4.66
N ASP A 326 22.76 20.34 -5.03
CA ASP A 326 23.16 19.36 -6.05
C ASP A 326 22.55 19.66 -7.43
N PRO A 327 23.26 19.32 -8.52
CA PRO A 327 22.70 19.45 -9.86
C PRO A 327 21.54 18.49 -10.07
N ALA A 328 20.53 18.94 -10.82
CA ALA A 328 19.45 18.06 -11.26
C ALA A 328 20.00 16.85 -12.04
N GLU A 329 19.44 15.68 -11.77
CA GLU A 329 19.90 14.41 -12.30
C GLU A 329 18.82 13.76 -13.17
N ASN A 330 19.25 13.11 -14.25
CA ASN A 330 18.39 12.26 -15.07
C ASN A 330 18.81 10.80 -14.85
N ARG A 331 17.95 10.01 -14.22
CA ARG A 331 18.17 8.57 -14.00
C ARG A 331 17.21 7.76 -14.85
N GLU A 332 17.67 6.62 -15.35
CA GLU A 332 16.76 5.66 -15.96
C GLU A 332 15.87 5.06 -14.87
N THR A 333 14.56 5.02 -15.13
CA THR A 333 13.56 4.49 -14.20
C THR A 333 12.69 3.44 -14.86
N VAL A 334 12.27 2.46 -14.06
CA VAL A 334 11.29 1.43 -14.43
C VAL A 334 10.13 1.53 -13.44
N ILE A 335 8.92 1.54 -13.98
CA ILE A 335 7.70 1.65 -13.18
C ILE A 335 6.74 0.54 -13.58
N THR A 336 6.24 -0.19 -12.59
CA THR A 336 5.19 -1.19 -12.77
C THR A 336 3.86 -0.57 -12.39
N TYR A 337 2.91 -0.56 -13.33
CA TYR A 337 1.54 -0.12 -13.10
C TYR A 337 0.59 -1.31 -13.03
N GLY A 338 0.02 -1.53 -11.84
CA GLY A 338 -1.14 -2.38 -11.68
C GLY A 338 -2.39 -1.61 -12.09
N LEU A 339 -3.19 -2.18 -12.99
CA LEU A 339 -4.41 -1.55 -13.52
C LEU A 339 -5.64 -2.38 -13.15
N ARG A 340 -6.76 -1.68 -12.94
CA ARG A 340 -8.10 -2.28 -12.72
C ARG A 340 -9.15 -1.62 -13.61
N GLU A 341 -10.11 -2.41 -14.06
CA GLU A 341 -11.28 -1.88 -14.77
C GLU A 341 -12.35 -1.44 -13.75
N PHE A 342 -12.63 -0.15 -13.70
CA PHE A 342 -13.61 0.48 -12.82
C PHE A 342 -14.58 1.32 -13.67
N GLU A 343 -15.89 1.11 -13.51
CA GLU A 343 -16.93 1.85 -14.24
C GLU A 343 -16.75 1.92 -15.78
N GLY A 344 -16.19 0.86 -16.38
CA GLY A 344 -15.96 0.78 -17.83
C GLY A 344 -14.73 1.54 -18.34
N ARG A 345 -13.84 1.97 -17.45
CA ARG A 345 -12.53 2.56 -17.77
C ARG A 345 -11.41 1.88 -16.98
N TRP A 346 -10.18 1.99 -17.47
CA TRP A 346 -9.00 1.53 -16.74
C TRP A 346 -8.47 2.64 -15.84
N ILE A 347 -8.09 2.28 -14.63
CA ILE A 347 -7.44 3.15 -13.65
C ILE A 347 -6.12 2.53 -13.19
N ILE A 348 -5.18 3.38 -12.79
CA ILE A 348 -4.02 2.99 -12.00
C ILE A 348 -4.53 2.61 -10.62
N TRP A 349 -4.25 1.38 -10.25
CA TRP A 349 -4.61 0.79 -8.96
C TRP A 349 -3.44 0.84 -7.99
N SER A 350 -2.24 0.60 -8.53
CA SER A 350 -1.00 0.59 -7.81
C SER A 350 0.11 1.00 -8.77
N SER A 351 1.16 1.60 -8.21
CA SER A 351 2.41 1.81 -8.91
C SER A 351 3.57 1.46 -7.99
N THR A 352 4.59 0.82 -8.53
CA THR A 352 5.85 0.58 -7.83
C THR A 352 6.99 1.03 -8.71
N GLN A 353 7.82 1.90 -8.16
CA GLN A 353 9.00 2.47 -8.81
C GLN A 353 10.27 1.84 -8.23
N GLY A 354 11.24 1.62 -9.11
CA GLY A 354 12.53 1.06 -8.76
C GLY A 354 12.96 0.05 -9.80
N TRP A 355 14.28 -0.14 -9.91
CA TRP A 355 14.82 -1.34 -10.54
C TRP A 355 14.41 -2.49 -9.65
N PRO A 356 13.49 -3.36 -10.05
CA PRO A 356 13.02 -4.36 -9.11
C PRO A 356 14.17 -5.35 -8.88
N ASP A 357 14.41 -5.74 -7.62
CA ASP A 357 15.17 -6.95 -7.28
C ASP A 357 14.51 -8.23 -7.86
N PHE A 358 13.31 -8.09 -8.42
CA PHE A 358 12.41 -9.15 -8.87
C PHE A 358 12.09 -8.98 -10.36
N GLY A 359 12.40 -9.98 -11.18
CA GLY A 359 12.00 -10.04 -12.58
C GLY A 359 12.28 -8.77 -13.38
N SER A 360 13.48 -8.20 -13.22
CA SER A 360 13.92 -6.97 -13.89
C SER A 360 13.49 -6.96 -15.36
N ALA A 361 12.89 -5.83 -15.76
CA ALA A 361 12.65 -5.57 -17.16
C ALA A 361 13.96 -5.86 -17.91
N PRO A 362 13.91 -6.63 -19.01
CA PRO A 362 15.10 -7.25 -19.58
C PRO A 362 16.19 -6.20 -19.77
N GLU A 363 17.42 -6.54 -19.34
CA GLU A 363 18.58 -5.70 -19.57
C GLU A 363 18.64 -5.40 -21.07
N LEU A 364 18.62 -4.11 -21.41
CA LEU A 364 18.67 -3.71 -22.80
C LEU A 364 20.11 -3.89 -23.27
N TYR A 365 20.31 -4.88 -24.14
CA TYR A 365 21.62 -5.18 -24.73
C TYR A 365 22.18 -4.01 -25.57
N GLU A 366 21.33 -3.07 -25.97
CA GLU A 366 21.70 -1.83 -26.63
C GLU A 366 21.03 -0.65 -25.92
N GLU A 367 21.80 0.40 -25.68
CA GLU A 367 21.29 1.63 -25.06
C GLU A 367 20.19 2.27 -25.92
N PRO A 368 18.98 2.50 -25.37
CA PRO A 368 17.89 3.08 -26.13
C PRO A 368 18.25 4.47 -26.69
N GLY A 369 17.86 4.72 -27.94
CA GLY A 369 18.10 6.02 -28.59
C GLY A 369 17.50 7.23 -27.85
N TRP A 370 16.39 7.01 -27.12
CA TRP A 370 15.74 8.07 -26.34
C TRP A 370 16.55 8.49 -25.11
N LYS A 371 17.45 7.64 -24.58
CA LYS A 371 18.28 7.95 -23.41
C LYS A 371 19.30 9.04 -23.72
N LYS A 372 19.89 8.99 -24.91
CA LYS A 372 20.82 10.01 -25.45
C LYS A 372 20.25 11.41 -25.56
N GLU A 373 18.93 11.55 -25.49
CA GLU A 373 18.28 12.86 -25.50
C GLU A 373 18.35 13.57 -24.14
N TRP A 374 18.77 12.87 -23.08
CA TRP A 374 18.79 13.33 -21.69
C TRP A 374 20.20 13.50 -21.09
N ASP A 375 21.24 13.17 -21.87
CA ASP A 375 22.67 13.36 -21.54
C ASP A 375 23.13 14.82 -21.74
#